data_AF-A0A969CQA8-F1
#
_entry.id   AF-A0A969CQA8-F1
#
_cell.length_a   1.000
_cell.length_b   1.000
_cell.length_c   1.000
_cell.angle_alpha   90.00
_cell.angle_beta   90.00
_cell.angle_gamma   90.00
#
_symmetry.space_group_name_H-M   'P 1'
#
loop_
_entity.id
_entity.type
_entity.pdbx_description
1 polymer ?
#
loop_
_entity_poly.entity_id
_entity_poly.type
_entity_poly.pdbx_seq_one_letter_code
_entity_poly.pdbx_strand_id
1 'polypeptide(L)' 'MYKLSGIVWILKLYRYLFTISFILRQLTCRIGSVTPEMRSQVQTLPLAQLESLSEALLDFKEDGDLLRWLREN' A
#
# COMPACT_ATOMS: atom_id res chain seq x y z
N MET A 1 21.66 24.76 8.83
CA MET A 1 20.62 24.53 9.87
C MET A 1 19.86 23.25 9.52
N TYR A 2 20.25 22.08 10.05
CA TYR A 2 19.72 20.76 9.63
C TYR A 2 18.92 20.05 10.74
N LYS A 3 18.27 20.78 11.65
CA LYS A 3 17.70 20.17 12.88
C LYS A 3 16.27 19.60 12.73
N LEU A 4 15.69 19.62 11.53
CA LEU A 4 14.32 19.11 11.30
C LEU A 4 14.25 17.82 10.46
N SER A 5 15.38 17.31 9.95
CA SER A 5 15.38 16.16 9.03
C SER A 5 14.90 14.85 9.68
N GLY A 6 15.16 14.66 10.99
CA GLY A 6 14.78 13.45 11.71
C GLY A 6 13.28 13.28 11.93
N ILE A 7 12.55 14.36 12.26
CA ILE A 7 11.10 14.30 12.51
C ILE A 7 10.34 14.05 11.21
N VAL A 8 10.78 14.66 10.11
CA VAL A 8 10.19 14.44 8.78
C VAL A 8 10.39 13.00 8.31
N TRP A 9 11.57 12.41 8.58
CA TRP A 9 11.82 10.99 8.31
C TRP A 9 10.92 10.06 9.11
N ILE A 10 10.72 10.36 10.39
CA ILE A 10 9.84 9.59 11.27
C ILE A 10 8.40 9.69 10.79
N LEU A 11 7.90 10.89 10.49
CA LEU A 11 6.53 11.07 9.98
C LEU A 11 6.30 10.36 8.64
N LYS A 12 7.30 10.37 7.75
CA LYS A 12 7.22 9.66 6.47
C LYS A 12 7.23 8.13 6.67
N LEU A 13 7.99 7.64 7.64
CA LEU A 13 8.02 6.22 8.02
C LEU A 13 6.69 5.77 8.65
N TYR A 14 6.12 6.57 9.57
CA TYR A 14 4.82 6.27 10.16
C TYR A 14 3.71 6.27 9.11
N ARG A 15 3.73 7.23 8.17
CA ARG A 15 2.80 7.23 7.03
C ARG A 15 2.92 5.94 6.23
N TYR A 16 4.13 5.53 5.88
CA TYR A 16 4.37 4.29 5.13
C TYR A 16 3.81 3.05 5.82
N LEU A 17 4.13 2.86 7.11
CA LEU A 17 3.66 1.73 7.89
C LEU A 17 2.13 1.72 8.04
N PHE A 18 1.53 2.89 8.22
CA PHE A 18 0.09 3.04 8.30
C PHE A 18 -0.58 2.67 6.98
N THR A 19 -0.10 3.22 5.85
CA THR A 19 -0.69 3.00 4.53
C THR A 19 -0.64 1.51 4.14
N ILE A 20 0.48 0.82 4.40
CA ILE A 20 0.58 -0.64 4.16
C ILE A 20 -0.43 -1.41 5.00
N SER A 21 -0.50 -1.13 6.29
CA SER A 21 -1.44 -1.84 7.19
C SER A 21 -2.89 -1.64 6.76
N PHE A 22 -3.24 -0.42 6.31
CA PHE A 22 -4.55 -0.10 5.79
C PHE A 22 -4.86 -0.87 4.50
N ILE A 23 -3.94 -0.87 3.53
CA ILE A 23 -4.08 -1.58 2.27
C ILE A 23 -4.23 -3.09 2.49
N LEU A 24 -3.37 -3.70 3.29
CA LEU A 24 -3.44 -5.14 3.56
C LEU A 24 -4.78 -5.55 4.20
N ARG A 25 -5.34 -4.68 5.05
CA ARG A 25 -6.66 -4.90 5.65
C ARG A 25 -7.78 -4.74 4.62
N GLN A 26 -7.74 -3.70 3.77
CA GLN A 26 -8.71 -3.52 2.68
C GLN A 26 -8.70 -4.69 1.69
N LEU A 27 -7.50 -5.14 1.30
CA LEU A 27 -7.31 -6.31 0.46
C LEU A 27 -7.94 -7.56 1.09
N THR A 28 -7.71 -7.79 2.37
CA THR A 28 -8.27 -8.95 3.08
C THR A 28 -9.80 -8.84 3.22
N CYS A 29 -10.34 -7.64 3.44
CA CYS A 29 -11.79 -7.43 3.56
C CYS A 29 -12.54 -7.49 2.22
N ARG A 30 -11.94 -7.01 1.13
CA ARG A 30 -12.61 -6.93 -0.19
C ARG A 30 -12.43 -8.18 -1.01
N ILE A 31 -11.20 -8.68 -1.07
CA ILE A 31 -10.79 -9.76 -1.97
C ILE A 31 -10.75 -11.10 -1.21
N GLY A 32 -10.65 -11.08 0.12
CA GLY A 32 -10.66 -12.27 0.97
C GLY A 32 -9.34 -13.05 0.94
N SER A 33 -8.95 -13.56 -0.23
CA SER A 33 -7.75 -14.37 -0.42
C SER A 33 -6.56 -13.51 -0.86
N VAL A 34 -5.83 -12.96 0.12
CA VAL A 34 -4.59 -12.23 -0.14
C VAL A 34 -3.41 -13.17 0.05
N THR A 35 -2.77 -13.56 -1.05
CA THR A 35 -1.59 -14.44 -1.00
C THR A 35 -0.38 -13.72 -0.39
N PRO A 36 0.55 -14.46 0.24
CA PRO A 36 1.78 -13.87 0.77
C PRO A 36 2.62 -13.17 -0.31
N GLU A 37 2.57 -13.65 -1.55
CA GLU A 37 3.23 -13.03 -2.71
C GLU A 37 2.66 -11.64 -3.02
N MET A 38 1.33 -11.49 -3.06
CA MET A 38 0.68 -10.18 -3.23
C MET A 38 1.05 -9.22 -2.09
N ARG A 39 1.09 -9.71 -0.85
CA ARG A 39 1.52 -8.90 0.29
C ARG A 39 2.96 -8.44 0.16
N SER A 40 3.85 -9.30 -0.32
CA SER A 40 5.25 -8.95 -0.52
C SER A 40 5.38 -7.88 -1.60
N GLN A 41 4.70 -8.03 -2.73
CA GLN A 41 4.69 -7.04 -3.81
C GLN A 41 4.19 -5.68 -3.32
N VAL A 42 3.06 -5.63 -2.61
CA VAL A 42 2.53 -4.39 -2.04
C VAL A 42 3.54 -3.72 -1.09
N GLN A 43 4.23 -4.49 -0.25
CA GLN A 43 5.26 -3.96 0.66
C GLN A 43 6.53 -3.45 -0.04
N THR A 44 6.73 -3.78 -1.33
CA THR A 44 7.84 -3.25 -2.13
C THR A 44 7.50 -1.95 -2.87
N LEU A 45 6.22 -1.56 -2.90
CA LEU A 45 5.77 -0.36 -3.60
C LEU A 45 6.23 0.93 -2.87
N PRO A 46 6.63 1.97 -3.61
CA PRO A 46 6.93 3.28 -3.03
C PRO A 46 5.65 3.91 -2.44
N LEU A 47 5.83 4.80 -1.46
CA LEU A 47 4.73 5.48 -0.76
C LEU A 47 3.68 6.12 -1.70
N ALA A 48 4.12 6.74 -2.79
CA ALA A 48 3.21 7.36 -3.76
C ALA A 48 2.30 6.31 -4.43
N GLN A 49 2.85 5.16 -4.80
CA GLN A 49 2.08 4.06 -5.36
C GLN A 49 1.18 3.41 -4.30
N LEU A 50 1.61 3.34 -3.04
CA LEU A 50 0.75 2.89 -1.94
C LEU A 50 -0.46 3.83 -1.74
N GLU A 51 -0.26 5.16 -1.76
CA GLU A 51 -1.37 6.11 -1.67
C GLU A 51 -2.32 5.97 -2.87
N SER A 52 -1.82 5.83 -4.11
CA SER A 52 -2.65 5.56 -5.29
C SER A 52 -3.37 4.21 -5.24
N LEU A 53 -2.70 3.16 -4.75
CA LEU A 53 -3.29 1.84 -4.57
C LEU A 53 -4.42 1.90 -3.54
N SER A 54 -4.27 2.70 -2.47
CA SER A 54 -5.30 2.83 -1.44
C SER A 54 -6.60 3.45 -1.96
N GLU A 55 -6.52 4.35 -2.94
CA GLU A 55 -7.67 4.92 -3.62
C GLU A 55 -8.27 3.93 -4.61
N ALA A 56 -7.44 3.32 -5.47
CA ALA A 56 -7.89 2.32 -6.45
C ALA A 56 -8.53 1.09 -5.80
N LEU A 57 -8.06 0.69 -4.62
CA LEU A 57 -8.62 -0.41 -3.83
C LEU A 57 -10.09 -0.22 -3.47
N LEU A 58 -10.57 1.02 -3.45
CA LEU A 58 -11.99 1.30 -3.19
C LEU A 58 -12.90 0.80 -4.32
N ASP A 59 -12.36 0.66 -5.54
CA ASP A 59 -13.05 0.18 -6.73
C ASP A 59 -12.85 -1.33 -6.99
N PHE A 60 -11.92 -1.98 -6.30
CA PHE A 60 -11.63 -3.40 -6.52
C PHE A 60 -12.78 -4.28 -6.03
N LYS A 61 -13.11 -5.28 -6.85
CA LYS A 61 -14.17 -6.27 -6.59
C LYS A 61 -13.63 -7.69 -6.48
N GLU A 62 -12.50 -7.98 -7.12
CA GLU A 62 -11.88 -9.31 -7.17
C GLU A 62 -10.34 -9.25 -7.12
N ASP A 63 -9.69 -10.39 -6.92
CA ASP A 63 -8.21 -10.48 -6.87
C ASP A 63 -7.55 -10.12 -8.20
N GLY A 64 -8.25 -10.35 -9.31
CA GLY A 64 -7.83 -9.95 -10.64
C GLY A 64 -7.61 -8.45 -10.80
N ASP A 65 -8.38 -7.61 -10.10
CA ASP A 65 -8.22 -6.15 -10.14
C ASP A 65 -6.86 -5.73 -9.56
N LEU A 66 -6.46 -6.32 -8.43
CA LEU A 66 -5.16 -6.05 -7.81
C LEU A 66 -4.02 -6.52 -8.71
N LEU A 67 -4.12 -7.73 -9.27
CA LEU A 67 -3.09 -8.27 -10.15
C LEU A 67 -2.93 -7.44 -11.43
N ARG A 68 -4.02 -6.90 -11.97
CA ARG A 68 -3.98 -5.98 -13.10
C ARG A 68 -3.27 -4.69 -12.71
N TRP A 69 -3.67 -4.08 -11.59
CA TRP A 69 -3.08 -2.84 -11.11
C TRP A 69 -1.57 -2.96 -10.84
N LEU A 70 -1.14 -4.05 -10.21
CA LEU A 70 0.28 -4.35 -9.93
C LEU A 70 1.11 -4.60 -11.20
N ARG A 71 0.49 -4.92 -12.34
CA ARG A 71 1.18 -5.09 -13.63
C ARG A 71 1.32 -3.76 -14.37
N GLU A 72 0.41 -2.83 -14.16
CA GLU A 72 0.36 -1.53 -14.82
C GLU A 72 1.21 -0.45 -14.12
N ASN A 73 1.64 -0.69 -12.87
CA ASN A 73 2.39 0.24 -12.02
C ASN A 73 3.74 -0.34 -11.54
#